data_AF-A0A7L3M9Y0-F1
#
_entry.id   AF-A0A7L3M9Y0-F1
#
_cell.length_a   1.000
_cell.length_b   1.000
_cell.length_c   1.000
_cell.angle_alpha   90.00
_cell.angle_beta   90.00
_cell.angle_gamma   90.00
#
_symmetry.space_group_name_H-M   'P 1'
#
loop_
_entity.id
_entity.type
_entity.pdbx_description
1 polymer ?
#
loop_
_entity_poly.entity_id
_entity_poly.type
_entity_poly.pdbx_seq_one_letter_code
_entity_poly.pdbx_strand_id
1 'polypeptide(L)'
;ENAKMYQGSPCKDMYPTEYFPHGITNGAQWYNVPGGMQDWNYLHTNCFEVTIELGCVKYPKAEELPKYWAQNRRSLLQFMKQV
;
A
#
# COMPACT_ATOMS: atom_id res chain seq x y z
N GLU A 1 -3.09 -6.98 -9.60
CA GLU A 1 -3.08 -7.72 -8.34
C GLU A 1 -1.64 -7.90 -7.94
N ASN A 2 -1.28 -7.40 -6.77
CA ASN A 2 0.07 -7.53 -6.23
C ASN A 2 0.06 -8.77 -5.32
N ALA A 3 0.58 -9.88 -5.84
CA ALA A 3 0.52 -11.16 -5.17
C ALA A 3 1.26 -11.17 -3.81
N LYS A 4 2.39 -10.46 -3.71
CA LYS A 4 3.17 -10.38 -2.46
C LYS A 4 2.43 -9.57 -1.39
N MET A 5 1.83 -8.45 -1.78
CA MET A 5 1.00 -7.66 -0.87
C MET A 5 -0.20 -8.47 -0.36
N TYR A 6 -0.90 -9.18 -1.24
CA TYR A 6 -2.06 -10.00 -0.89
C TYR A 6 -1.76 -11.13 0.11
N GLN A 7 -0.53 -11.67 0.09
CA GLN A 7 -0.07 -12.66 1.08
C GLN A 7 0.00 -12.10 2.51
N GLY A 8 0.03 -10.77 2.67
CA GLY A 8 -0.09 -10.11 3.96
C GLY A 8 1.16 -10.07 4.82
N SER A 9 2.29 -10.60 4.36
CA SER A 9 3.59 -10.52 5.06
C SER A 9 4.56 -9.63 4.26
N PRO A 10 4.70 -8.33 4.56
CA PRO A 10 5.47 -7.39 3.74
C PRO A 10 6.94 -7.78 3.59
N CYS A 11 7.61 -8.09 4.70
CA CYS A 11 9.02 -8.48 4.77
C CYS A 11 9.32 -9.15 6.12
N LYS A 12 9.19 -10.48 6.16
CA LYS A 12 9.29 -11.30 7.39
C LYS A 12 10.58 -11.07 8.18
N ASP A 13 11.69 -10.78 7.52
CA ASP A 13 12.99 -10.60 8.19
C ASP A 13 13.24 -9.15 8.67
N MET A 14 12.56 -8.16 8.06
CA MET A 14 12.75 -6.73 8.38
C MET A 14 11.68 -6.23 9.35
N TYR A 15 10.43 -6.60 9.13
CA TYR A 15 9.28 -6.28 9.99
C TYR A 15 8.51 -7.57 10.31
N PRO A 16 9.02 -8.41 11.23
CA PRO A 16 8.47 -9.74 11.50
C PRO A 16 7.08 -9.72 12.12
N THR A 17 6.69 -8.61 12.75
CA THR A 17 5.41 -8.45 13.45
C THR A 17 4.28 -7.97 12.53
N GLU A 18 4.59 -7.54 11.31
CA GLU A 18 3.59 -7.03 10.38
C GLU A 18 2.88 -8.17 9.66
N TYR A 19 1.56 -8.25 9.91
CA TYR A 19 0.67 -9.14 9.19
C TYR A 19 -0.63 -8.41 8.83
N PHE A 20 -0.89 -8.28 7.53
CA PHE A 20 -2.06 -7.60 6.99
C PHE A 20 -2.90 -8.60 6.20
N PRO A 21 -3.99 -9.14 6.77
CA PRO A 21 -4.86 -10.08 6.06
C PRO A 21 -5.29 -9.52 4.70
N HIS A 22 -5.06 -10.28 3.63
CA HIS A 22 -5.32 -9.88 2.24
C HIS A 22 -4.59 -8.61 1.77
N GLY A 23 -3.53 -8.20 2.46
CA GLY A 23 -2.72 -7.03 2.10
C GLY A 23 -3.39 -5.68 2.36
N ILE A 24 -4.40 -5.63 3.24
CA ILE A 24 -5.09 -4.40 3.61
C ILE A 24 -5.11 -4.22 5.14
N THR A 25 -5.18 -2.97 5.58
CA THR A 25 -5.33 -2.61 7.00
C THR A 25 -6.14 -1.34 7.15
N ASN A 26 -6.84 -1.20 8.28
CA ASN A 26 -7.27 0.11 8.74
C ASN A 26 -6.04 0.89 9.23
N GLY A 27 -5.94 2.18 8.88
CA GLY A 27 -4.77 3.01 9.20
C GLY A 27 -4.48 3.05 10.70
N ALA A 28 -5.46 3.48 11.50
CA ALA A 28 -5.32 3.61 12.96
C ALA A 28 -5.06 2.27 13.67
N GLN A 29 -5.55 1.15 13.12
CA GLN A 29 -5.26 -0.19 13.63
C GLN A 29 -3.79 -0.59 13.43
N TRP A 30 -3.16 -0.18 12.32
CA TRP A 30 -1.73 -0.42 12.12
C TRP A 30 -0.91 0.47 13.05
N TYR A 31 -1.11 1.78 12.99
CA TYR A 31 -0.64 2.76 13.97
C TYR A 31 -1.36 4.10 13.78
N ASN A 32 -1.46 4.90 14.84
CA ASN A 32 -2.17 6.18 14.78
C ASN A 32 -1.38 7.24 13.98
N VAL A 33 -2.01 7.88 13.01
CA VAL A 33 -1.44 8.95 12.17
C VAL A 33 -2.38 10.16 12.13
N PRO A 34 -2.26 11.12 13.06
CA PRO A 34 -3.06 12.34 13.03
C PRO A 34 -2.58 13.29 11.91
N GLY A 35 -3.53 14.00 11.28
CA GLY A 35 -3.22 15.01 10.26
C GLY A 35 -2.84 14.46 8.88
N GLY A 36 -3.16 13.20 8.60
CA GLY A 36 -2.89 12.56 7.31
C GLY A 36 -3.73 13.14 6.17
N MET A 37 -3.14 13.18 4.98
CA MET A 37 -3.80 13.63 3.74
C MET A 37 -5.00 12.74 3.36
N GLN A 38 -4.90 11.43 3.60
CA GLN A 38 -5.95 10.46 3.32
C GLN A 38 -7.28 10.83 4.00
N ASP A 39 -7.24 11.04 5.30
CA ASP A 39 -8.43 11.35 6.09
C ASP A 39 -8.92 12.77 5.79
N TRP A 40 -8.01 13.71 5.49
CA TRP A 40 -8.39 15.06 5.10
C TRP A 40 -9.23 15.07 3.82
N ASN A 41 -8.81 14.32 2.79
CA ASN A 41 -9.54 14.19 1.54
C ASN A 41 -10.96 13.68 1.75
N TYR A 42 -11.13 12.60 2.53
CA TYR A 42 -12.44 12.02 2.81
C TYR A 42 -13.34 12.97 3.61
N LEU A 43 -12.79 13.71 4.58
CA LEU A 43 -13.56 14.58 5.46
C LEU A 43 -13.91 15.94 4.87
N HIS A 44 -13.08 16.49 3.99
CA HIS A 44 -13.19 17.88 3.52
C HIS A 44 -13.48 18.00 2.01
N THR A 45 -13.57 16.88 1.29
CA THR A 45 -13.85 16.86 -0.15
C THR A 45 -14.79 15.70 -0.52
N ASN A 46 -15.01 15.48 -1.82
CA ASN A 46 -15.71 14.29 -2.32
C ASN A 46 -14.75 13.14 -2.70
N CYS A 47 -13.45 13.33 -2.52
CA CYS A 47 -12.42 12.35 -2.91
C CYS A 47 -12.27 11.28 -1.83
N PHE A 48 -12.42 10.00 -2.22
CA PHE A 48 -12.11 8.87 -1.35
C PHE A 48 -10.69 8.41 -1.64
N GLU A 49 -9.76 8.85 -0.80
CA GLU A 49 -8.34 8.52 -0.91
C GLU A 49 -7.99 7.25 -0.11
N VAL A 50 -7.00 6.50 -0.61
CA VAL A 50 -6.36 5.38 0.11
C VAL A 50 -4.84 5.56 0.08
N THR A 51 -4.16 5.10 1.13
CA THR A 51 -2.70 5.06 1.19
C THR A 51 -2.19 3.69 0.74
N ILE A 52 -1.20 3.65 -0.15
CA ILE A 52 -0.64 2.41 -0.71
C ILE A 52 0.85 2.30 -0.37
N GLU A 53 1.20 1.33 0.45
CA GLU A 53 2.60 0.98 0.76
C GLU A 53 3.15 0.00 -0.28
N LEU A 54 3.98 0.47 -1.21
CA LEU A 54 4.43 -0.31 -2.38
C LEU A 54 5.49 -1.39 -2.05
N GLY A 55 6.13 -1.30 -0.89
CA GLY A 55 7.11 -2.27 -0.42
C GLY A 55 7.95 -1.75 0.74
N CYS A 56 8.64 -2.66 1.43
CA CYS A 56 9.42 -2.31 2.62
C CYS A 56 10.67 -1.46 2.33
N VAL A 57 11.28 -1.63 1.15
CA VAL A 57 12.51 -0.91 0.79
C VAL A 57 12.14 0.46 0.20
N LYS A 58 12.29 1.50 1.01
CA LYS A 58 11.90 2.88 0.66
C LYS A 58 12.60 3.42 -0.59
N TYR A 59 13.88 3.11 -0.75
CA TYR A 59 14.70 3.56 -1.89
C TYR A 59 15.49 2.36 -2.44
N PRO A 60 14.86 1.52 -3.28
CA PRO A 60 15.55 0.38 -3.88
C PRO A 60 16.53 0.86 -4.95
N LYS A 61 17.52 0.00 -5.28
CA LYS A 61 18.39 0.23 -6.44
C LYS A 61 17.57 0.29 -7.73
N ALA A 62 18.05 1.06 -8.71
CA ALA A 62 17.35 1.26 -9.99
C ALA A 62 17.07 -0.06 -10.74
N GLU A 63 17.91 -1.07 -10.57
CA GLU A 63 17.74 -2.41 -11.16
C GLU A 63 16.45 -3.13 -10.72
N GLU A 64 15.88 -2.79 -9.56
CA GLU A 64 14.63 -3.40 -9.07
C GLU A 64 13.37 -2.71 -9.63
N LEU A 65 13.48 -1.51 -10.22
CA LEU A 65 12.31 -0.74 -10.68
C LEU A 65 11.43 -1.50 -11.70
N PRO A 66 11.97 -2.24 -12.70
CA PRO A 66 11.15 -3.02 -13.61
C PRO A 66 10.30 -4.09 -12.91
N LYS A 67 10.81 -4.66 -11.82
CA LYS A 67 10.10 -5.65 -11.01
C LYS A 67 8.96 -5.02 -10.21
N TYR A 68 9.19 -3.85 -9.59
CA TYR A 68 8.11 -3.09 -8.96
C TYR A 68 6.99 -2.74 -9.95
N TRP A 69 7.33 -2.34 -11.16
CA TRP A 69 6.34 -2.11 -12.22
C TRP A 69 5.56 -3.38 -12.56
N ALA A 70 6.25 -4.50 -12.82
CA ALA A 70 5.61 -5.77 -13.14
C ALA A 70 4.62 -6.24 -12.06
N GLN A 71 4.95 -6.03 -10.78
CA GLN A 71 4.11 -6.39 -9.64
C GLN A 71 2.88 -5.49 -9.48
N ASN A 72 2.98 -4.20 -9.82
CA ASN A 72 1.95 -3.21 -9.51
C ASN A 72 1.13 -2.74 -10.71
N ARG A 73 1.62 -2.91 -11.95
CA ARG A 73 0.94 -2.45 -13.18
C ARG A 73 -0.54 -2.85 -13.23
N ARG A 74 -0.84 -4.14 -13.00
CA ARG A 74 -2.23 -4.63 -13.03
C ARG A 74 -3.05 -4.08 -11.86
N SER A 75 -2.44 -3.84 -10.71
CA SER A 75 -3.13 -3.27 -9.53
C SER A 75 -3.54 -1.83 -9.79
N LEU A 76 -2.63 -1.00 -10.31
CA LEU A 76 -2.90 0.39 -10.67
C LEU A 76 -4.03 0.49 -11.70
N LEU A 77 -3.98 -0.34 -12.76
CA LEU A 77 -5.01 -0.37 -13.79
C LEU A 77 -6.39 -0.81 -13.28
N GLN A 78 -6.46 -1.66 -12.25
CA GLN A 78 -7.74 -2.08 -11.67
C GLN A 78 -8.27 -1.07 -10.66
N PHE A 79 -7.38 -0.42 -9.90
CA PHE A 79 -7.74 0.63 -8.96
C PHE A 79 -8.36 1.84 -9.66
N MET A 80 -7.77 2.30 -10.77
CA MET A 80 -8.34 3.39 -11.57
C MET A 80 -9.73 3.10 -12.16
N LYS A 81 -10.17 1.84 -12.20
CA LYS A 81 -11.50 1.43 -12.67
C LYS A 81 -12.56 1.43 -11.58
N GLN A 82 -12.20 1.70 -10.33
CA GLN A 82 -13.15 1.73 -9.21
C GLN A 82 -13.90 3.07 -9.11
N VAL A 83 -13.91 3.84 -10.21
CA VAL A 83 -14.57 5.13 -10.36
C VAL A 83 -15.78 5.02 -11.28
#